data_AF-A0A392VFM1-F1
#
_entry.id   AF-A0A392VFM1-F1
#
_cell.length_a   1.000
_cell.length_b   1.000
_cell.length_c   1.000
_cell.angle_alpha   90.00
_cell.angle_beta   90.00
_cell.angle_gamma   90.00
#
_symmetry.space_group_name_H-M   'P 1'
#
loop_
_entity.id
_entity.type
_entity.pdbx_description
1 polymer ?
#
loop_
_entity_poly.entity_id
_entity_poly.type
_entity_poly.pdbx_seq_one_letter_code
_entity_poly.pdbx_strand_id
1 'polypeptide(L)' 'SVKLRMGADGVAIGWEVFKREFLRKYFPADVKNKRVIEFMELKQGNMSVAEYSAKFEALCVFSPHYNTVEAE' A
#
# COMPACT_ATOMS: atom_id res chain seq x y z
N SER A 1 -15.01 9.25 22.53
CA SER A 1 -15.34 7.90 23.03
C SER A 1 -15.68 6.99 21.86
N VAL A 2 -14.79 6.07 21.47
CA VAL A 2 -15.02 5.18 20.31
C VAL A 2 -15.88 4.00 20.75
N LYS A 3 -17.08 3.90 20.17
CA LYS A 3 -18.05 2.83 20.42
C LYS A 3 -17.55 1.52 19.80
N LEU A 4 -17.02 0.62 20.64
CA LEU A 4 -16.70 -0.75 20.28
C LEU A 4 -18.00 -1.46 19.85
N ARG A 5 -18.10 -1.87 18.59
CA ARG A 5 -19.16 -2.78 18.14
C ARG A 5 -18.67 -4.21 18.38
N MET A 6 -19.35 -4.91 19.29
CA MET A 6 -19.10 -6.30 19.65
C MET A 6 -19.42 -7.21 18.45
N GLY A 7 -18.51 -8.14 18.13
CA GLY A 7 -18.79 -9.26 17.24
C GLY A 7 -19.61 -10.34 17.95
N ALA A 8 -20.12 -11.31 17.19
CA ALA A 8 -21.14 -12.29 17.59
C ALA A 8 -20.84 -13.15 18.83
N ASP A 9 -19.62 -13.10 19.38
CA ASP A 9 -19.20 -13.86 20.58
C ASP A 9 -18.73 -12.98 21.74
N GLY A 10 -19.07 -11.68 21.76
CA GLY A 10 -18.80 -10.79 22.90
C GLY A 10 -17.33 -10.41 23.11
N VAL A 11 -16.41 -10.88 22.26
CA VAL A 11 -15.01 -10.44 22.28
C VAL A 11 -14.90 -9.09 21.57
N ALA A 12 -14.50 -8.05 22.30
CA ALA A 12 -14.12 -6.77 21.72
C ALA A 12 -13.01 -7.01 20.70
N ILE A 13 -13.28 -6.77 19.42
CA ILE A 13 -12.25 -6.83 18.39
C ILE A 13 -11.26 -5.71 18.70
N GLY A 14 -10.11 -6.09 19.26
CA GLY A 14 -9.02 -5.16 19.53
C GLY A 14 -8.62 -4.44 18.24
N TRP A 15 -8.20 -3.18 18.35
CA TRP A 15 -7.80 -2.36 17.21
C TRP A 15 -6.80 -3.06 16.28
N GLU A 16 -5.87 -3.84 16.84
CA GLU A 16 -4.89 -4.60 16.07
C GLU A 16 -5.49 -5.78 15.27
N VAL A 17 -6.52 -6.44 15.81
CA VAL A 17 -7.25 -7.50 15.09
C VAL A 17 -8.06 -6.89 13.95
N PHE A 18 -8.74 -5.78 14.20
CA PHE A 18 -9.46 -5.04 13.16
C PHE A 18 -8.51 -4.60 12.04
N LYS A 19 -7.38 -3.96 12.39
CA LYS A 19 -6.38 -3.47 11.44
C LYS A 19 -5.83 -4.61 10.58
N ARG A 20 -5.50 -5.76 11.18
CA ARG A 20 -5.02 -6.94 10.44
C ARG A 20 -6.06 -7.47 9.46
N GLU A 21 -7.30 -7.69 9.90
CA GLU A 21 -8.35 -8.22 9.02
C GLU A 21 -8.76 -7.23 7.94
N PHE A 22 -8.76 -5.93 8.25
CA PHE A 22 -9.02 -4.86 7.30
C PHE A 22 -7.94 -4.81 6.22
N LEU A 23 -6.66 -4.78 6.60
CA LEU A 23 -5.55 -4.81 5.65
C LEU A 23 -5.56 -6.09 4.83
N ARG A 24 -5.84 -7.26 5.42
CA ARG A 24 -5.94 -8.52 4.67
C ARG A 24 -7.07 -8.51 3.63
N LYS A 25 -8.24 -7.95 3.97
CA LYS A 25 -9.43 -7.95 3.11
C LYS A 25 -9.37 -6.89 2.01
N TYR A 26 -8.85 -5.71 2.31
CA TYR A 26 -8.86 -4.56 1.39
C TYR A 26 -7.50 -4.28 0.74
N PHE A 27 -6.42 -4.79 1.33
CA PHE A 27 -5.05 -4.72 0.80
C PHE A 27 -4.42 -6.12 0.72
N PRO A 28 -5.03 -7.08 0.00
CA PRO A 28 -4.38 -8.37 -0.24
C PRO A 28 -3.01 -8.13 -0.90
N ALA A 29 -2.08 -9.07 -0.74
CA ALA A 29 -0.73 -9.01 -1.32
C ALA A 29 -0.74 -8.61 -2.80
N ASP A 30 -1.83 -8.92 -3.52
CA ASP A 30 -2.13 -8.49 -4.88
C ASP A 30 -2.04 -6.97 -5.09
N VAL A 31 -2.44 -6.13 -4.14
CA VAL A 31 -2.38 -4.67 -4.31
C VAL A 31 -0.93 -4.20 -4.27
N LYS A 32 -0.13 -4.70 -3.32
CA LYS A 32 1.30 -4.39 -3.27
C LYS A 32 2.02 -4.94 -4.51
N ASN A 33 1.74 -6.18 -4.89
CA ASN A 33 2.34 -6.80 -6.07
C ASN A 33 1.93 -6.06 -7.35
N LYS A 34 0.67 -5.62 -7.48
CA LYS A 34 0.21 -4.81 -8.61
C LYS A 34 0.93 -3.47 -8.67
N ARG A 35 1.15 -2.79 -7.53
CA ARG A 35 1.91 -1.53 -7.49
C ARG A 35 3.39 -1.72 -7.85
N VAL A 36 3.99 -2.84 -7.43
CA VAL A 36 5.37 -3.19 -7.82
C VAL A 36 5.46 -3.48 -9.32
N ILE A 37 4.53 -4.25 -9.88
CA ILE A 37 4.47 -4.53 -11.32
C ILE A 37 4.25 -3.23 -12.12
N GLU A 38 3.30 -2.39 -11.67
CA GLU A 38 3.01 -1.09 -12.28
C GLU A 38 4.24 -0.18 -12.26
N PHE A 39 5.03 -0.20 -11.17
CA PHE A 39 6.30 0.50 -11.09
C PHE A 39 7.35 -0.07 -12.05
N MET A 40 7.54 -1.38 -12.07
CA MET A 40 8.54 -2.05 -12.92
C MET A 40 8.26 -1.87 -14.42
N GLU A 41 6.99 -1.76 -14.79
CA GLU A 41 6.57 -1.55 -16.18
C GLU A 41 6.36 -0.06 -16.53
N LEU A 42 6.58 0.87 -15.58
CA LEU A 42 6.35 2.30 -15.77
C LEU A 42 7.29 2.88 -16.83
N LYS A 43 6.74 3.17 -18.01
CA LYS A 43 7.41 3.91 -19.09
C LYS A 43 6.71 5.25 -19.29
N GLN A 44 7.47 6.29 -19.66
CA GLN A 44 6.90 7.62 -19.89
C GLN A 44 5.82 7.59 -20.98
N GLY A 45 6.08 6.91 -22.10
CA GLY A 45 5.13 6.85 -23.21
C GLY A 45 4.74 8.24 -23.70
N ASN A 46 3.44 8.52 -23.75
CA ASN A 46 2.87 9.82 -24.16
C ASN A 46 2.65 10.79 -22.98
N MET A 47 3.05 10.42 -21.75
CA MET A 47 2.90 11.30 -20.59
C MET A 47 3.88 12.46 -20.67
N SER A 48 3.44 13.64 -20.22
CA SER A 48 4.38 14.73 -19.96
C SER A 48 5.38 14.33 -18.87
N VAL A 49 6.53 14.99 -18.85
CA VAL A 49 7.56 14.73 -17.83
C VAL A 49 7.01 14.91 -16.41
N ALA A 50 6.15 15.92 -16.20
CA ALA A 50 5.53 16.18 -14.90
C ALA A 50 4.59 15.04 -14.46
N GLU A 51 3.74 14.54 -15.37
CA GLU A 51 2.83 13.43 -15.08
C GLU A 51 3.59 12.12 -14.80
N TYR A 52 4.66 11.88 -15.56
CA TYR A 52 5.52 10.73 -15.32
C TYR A 52 6.21 10.81 -13.95
N SER A 53 6.79 11.97 -13.60
CA SER A 53 7.46 12.18 -12.31
C SER A 53 6.52 11.92 -11.14
N ALA A 54 5.31 12.49 -11.18
CA ALA A 54 4.31 12.28 -10.14
C ALA A 54 3.93 10.79 -9.99
N LYS A 55 3.79 10.06 -11.10
CA LYS A 55 3.53 8.60 -11.07
C LYS A 55 4.72 7.81 -10.52
N PHE A 56 5.93 8.19 -10.91
CA PHE A 56 7.16 7.55 -10.44
C PHE A 56 7.29 7.69 -8.91
N GLU A 57 7.14 8.91 -8.37
CA GLU A 57 7.19 9.19 -6.93
C GLU A 57 6.11 8.43 -6.14
N ALA A 58 4.90 8.35 -6.69
CA ALA A 58 3.81 7.62 -6.05
C ALA A 58 4.05 6.10 -5.98
N LEU A 59 4.84 5.55 -6.90
CA LEU A 59 5.05 4.11 -7.05
C LEU A 59 6.41 3.63 -6.51
N CYS A 60 7.43 4.50 -6.47
CA CYS A 60 8.79 4.13 -6.04
C CYS A 60 8.84 3.64 -4.57
N VAL A 61 7.96 4.14 -3.72
CA VAL A 61 7.83 3.75 -2.30
C VAL A 61 7.47 2.27 -2.10
N PHE A 62 6.96 1.60 -3.14
CA PHE A 62 6.64 0.17 -3.12
C PHE A 62 7.81 -0.71 -3.56
N SER A 63 8.89 -0.14 -4.10
CA SER A 63 10.06 -0.88 -4.54
C SER A 63 11.06 -1.08 -3.39
N PRO A 64 11.42 -2.35 -3.06
CA PRO A 64 12.45 -2.63 -2.05
C PRO A 64 13.82 -2.04 -2.40
N HIS A 65 14.13 -1.92 -3.69
CA HIS A 65 15.43 -1.48 -4.21
C HIS A 65 15.62 0.05 -4.20
N TYR A 66 14.56 0.83 -4.00
CA TYR A 66 14.62 2.29 -3.84
C TYR A 66 14.50 2.73 -2.37
N ASN A 67 13.91 1.89 -1.52
CA ASN A 67 13.87 2.12 -0.07
C ASN A 67 15.17 1.74 0.65
N THR A 68 16.13 1.12 -0.04
CA THR A 68 17.54 1.24 0.34
C THR A 68 17.97 2.65 0.00
N VAL A 69 17.63 3.59 0.90
CA VAL A 69 18.41 4.81 1.03
C VAL A 69 19.87 4.41 0.96
N GLU A 70 20.59 5.00 0.01
CA GLU A 70 22.04 4.97 -0.02
C GLU A 70 22.53 5.21 1.40
N ALA A 71 23.13 4.17 2.00
CA ALA A 71 24.08 4.35 3.06
C ALA A 71 25.37 4.83 2.37
N GLU A 72 25.42 6.12 2.05
CA GLU A 72 26.67 6.88 1.95
C GLU A 72 26.71 7.90 3.09
#